data_AF-A0A5C5ZVN2-F1
#
_entry.id   AF-A0A5C5ZVN2-F1
#
_cell.length_a   1.000
_cell.length_b   1.000
_cell.length_c   1.000
_cell.angle_alpha   90.00
_cell.angle_beta   90.00
_cell.angle_gamma   90.00
#
_symmetry.space_group_name_H-M   'P 1'
#
loop_
_entity.id
_entity.type
_entity.pdbx_description
1 polymer ?
#
loop_
_entity_poly.entity_id
_entity_poly.type
_entity_poly.pdbx_seq_one_letter_code
_entity_poly.pdbx_strand_id
1 'polypeptide(L)' 'MDDLRRQIAKNLDINPDRLRYAPLEDGVPGRLNTEGVHWQIWYREAWRELPWHHEGPLYVTRGMVQQWWGSPE' A
#
# COMPACT_ATOMS: atom_id res chain seq x y z
N MET A 1 10.48 -7.69 -9.11
CA MET A 1 9.39 -7.00 -8.38
C MET A 1 8.71 -7.90 -7.35
N ASP A 2 8.55 -9.20 -7.61
CA ASP A 2 7.93 -10.15 -6.67
C ASP A 2 8.56 -10.20 -5.28
N ASP A 3 9.89 -10.05 -5.17
CA ASP A 3 10.57 -10.14 -3.87
C ASP A 3 10.17 -8.99 -2.93
N LEU A 4 10.14 -7.76 -3.45
CA LEU A 4 9.67 -6.58 -2.72
C LEU A 4 8.21 -6.71 -2.28
N ARG A 5 7.33 -7.18 -3.18
CA ARG A 5 5.92 -7.44 -2.86
C ARG A 5 5.78 -8.44 -1.71
N ARG A 6 6.54 -9.54 -1.73
CA ARG A 6 6.53 -10.55 -0.67
C ARG A 6 7.05 -10.01 0.66
N GLN A 7 8.08 -9.18 0.64
CA GLN A 7 8.63 -8.57 1.85
C GLN A 7 7.65 -7.58 2.49
N ILE A 8 7.02 -6.71 1.69
CA ILE A 8 5.96 -5.80 2.18
C ILE A 8 4.80 -6.64 2.75
N ALA A 9 4.35 -7.67 2.03
CA ALA A 9 3.27 -8.55 2.49
C ALA A 9 3.60 -9.21 3.84
N LYS A 10 4.84 -9.66 4.02
CA LYS A 10 5.34 -10.21 5.29
C LYS A 10 5.30 -9.18 6.41
N ASN A 11 5.71 -7.94 6.15
CA ASN A 11 5.71 -6.87 7.17
C ASN A 11 4.29 -6.46 7.59
N LEU A 12 3.33 -6.63 6.69
CA LEU A 12 1.92 -6.34 6.92
C LEU A 12 1.11 -7.55 7.44
N ASP A 13 1.70 -8.74 7.44
CA ASP A 13 1.05 -10.01 7.77
C ASP A 13 -0.20 -10.28 6.89
N ILE A 14 -0.03 -10.15 5.56
CA ILE A 14 -1.10 -10.35 4.56
C ILE A 14 -0.63 -11.21 3.39
N ASN A 15 -1.59 -11.70 2.58
CA ASN A 15 -1.27 -12.32 1.30
C ASN A 15 -0.68 -11.26 0.32
N PRO A 16 0.47 -11.51 -0.34
CA PRO A 16 1.03 -10.62 -1.35
C PRO A 16 0.09 -10.27 -2.52
N ASP A 17 -0.92 -11.11 -2.83
CA ASP A 17 -1.93 -10.79 -3.84
C ASP A 17 -2.79 -9.58 -3.47
N ARG A 18 -2.81 -9.22 -2.18
CA ARG A 18 -3.44 -7.98 -1.70
C ARG A 18 -2.56 -6.75 -1.93
N LEU A 19 -1.42 -6.87 -2.62
CA LEU A 19 -0.54 -5.76 -2.96
C LEU A 19 -0.38 -5.64 -4.46
N ARG A 20 -0.49 -4.41 -4.99
CA ARG A 20 -0.17 -4.10 -6.39
C ARG A 20 0.73 -2.89 -6.49
N TYR A 21 1.47 -2.81 -7.59
CA TYR A 21 2.28 -1.65 -7.94
C TYR A 21 1.79 -1.15 -9.29
N ALA A 22 0.97 -0.10 -9.27
CA ALA A 22 0.21 0.38 -10.42
C ALA A 22 -0.17 1.86 -10.22
N PRO A 23 -0.58 2.57 -11.28
CA PRO A 23 -1.16 3.89 -11.15
C PRO A 23 -2.38 3.87 -10.21
N LEU A 24 -2.62 4.97 -9.51
CA LEU A 24 -3.85 5.14 -8.74
C LEU A 24 -5.06 5.24 -9.68
N GLU A 25 -6.23 4.81 -9.21
CA GLU A 25 -7.46 4.92 -9.99
C GLU A 25 -7.76 6.40 -10.31
N ASP A 26 -8.30 6.64 -11.51
CA ASP A 26 -8.66 7.96 -12.04
C ASP A 26 -7.54 9.00 -12.17
N GLY A 27 -6.27 8.59 -12.16
CA GLY A 27 -5.14 9.52 -12.30
C GLY A 27 -5.03 10.52 -11.15
N VAL A 28 -5.65 10.19 -10.00
CA VAL A 28 -5.59 11.00 -8.79
C VAL A 28 -4.13 11.01 -8.32
N PRO A 29 -3.55 12.20 -8.03
CA PRO A 29 -2.23 12.25 -7.43
C PRO A 29 -2.24 11.50 -6.08
N GLY A 30 -1.13 10.85 -5.75
CA GLY A 30 -0.97 10.22 -4.44
C GLY A 30 -1.21 11.20 -3.32
N ARG A 31 -1.48 10.70 -2.11
CA ARG A 31 -1.85 11.54 -0.96
C ARG A 31 -0.80 12.61 -0.60
N LEU A 32 0.44 12.48 -1.07
CA LEU A 32 1.52 13.46 -0.93
C LEU A 32 1.75 14.31 -2.18
N ASN A 33 0.73 14.40 -3.05
CA ASN A 33 0.80 15.03 -4.36
C ASN A 33 1.89 14.44 -5.27
N THR A 34 2.16 13.15 -5.11
CA THR A 34 3.12 12.39 -5.90
C THR A 34 2.44 11.78 -7.12
N GLU A 35 3.08 11.87 -8.28
CA GLU A 35 2.56 11.34 -9.54
C GLU A 35 3.17 9.96 -9.85
N GLY A 36 2.47 9.17 -10.66
CA GLY A 36 2.99 7.94 -11.27
C GLY A 36 2.43 6.65 -10.68
N VAL A 37 3.30 5.66 -10.47
CA VAL A 37 2.95 4.32 -9.98
C VAL A 37 3.18 4.21 -8.48
N HIS A 38 2.17 3.71 -7.77
CA HIS A 38 2.17 3.62 -6.31
C HIS A 38 2.00 2.18 -5.87
N TRP A 39 2.57 1.86 -4.72
CA TRP A 39 2.18 0.65 -4.01
C TRP A 39 0.77 0.83 -3.49
N GLN A 40 -0.05 -0.19 -3.65
CA GLN A 40 -1.45 -0.19 -3.24
C GLN A 40 -1.77 -1.50 -2.53
N ILE A 41 -2.70 -1.43 -1.58
CA ILE A 41 -3.19 -2.55 -0.78
C ILE A 41 -4.69 -2.74 -0.99
N TRP A 42 -5.13 -4.00 -1.18
CA TRP A 42 -6.54 -4.35 -1.23
C TRP A 42 -7.13 -4.31 0.18
N TYR A 43 -7.98 -3.33 0.42
CA TYR A 43 -8.44 -2.97 1.76
C TYR A 43 -9.87 -2.43 1.72
N ARG A 44 -10.78 -3.08 2.48
CA ARG A 44 -12.22 -2.73 2.50
C ARG A 44 -12.82 -2.66 1.08
N GLU A 45 -12.65 -3.76 0.33
CA GLU A 45 -13.20 -3.94 -1.03
C GLU A 45 -12.75 -2.91 -2.08
N ALA A 46 -11.66 -2.19 -1.81
CA ALA A 46 -11.07 -1.25 -2.75
C ALA A 46 -9.54 -1.31 -2.71
N TRP A 47 -8.91 -0.90 -3.81
CA TRP A 47 -7.49 -0.65 -3.81
C TRP A 47 -7.21 0.71 -3.18
N ARG A 48 -6.40 0.71 -2.13
CA ARG A 48 -5.97 1.92 -1.43
C ARG A 48 -4.49 2.12 -1.64
N GLU A 49 -4.06 3.37 -1.76
CA GLU A 49 -2.65 3.70 -1.72
C GLU A 49 -2.03 3.14 -0.43
N LEU A 50 -0.90 2.45 -0.55
CA LEU A 50 -0.14 1.98 0.60
C LEU A 50 0.37 3.22 1.35
N PRO A 51 0.24 3.27 2.69
CA PRO A 51 0.77 4.38 3.47
C PRO A 51 2.23 4.67 3.16
N TRP A 52 2.60 5.94 3.21
CA TRP A 52 3.96 6.34 2.89
C TRP A 52 4.85 6.21 4.11
N HIS A 53 5.96 5.48 3.94
CA HIS A 53 7.10 5.53 4.85
C HIS A 53 8.26 6.20 4.12
N HIS A 54 8.98 7.10 4.80
CA HIS A 54 10.05 7.89 4.20
C HIS A 54 11.21 7.06 3.67
N GLU A 55 11.50 5.94 4.34
CA GLU A 55 12.48 4.94 3.88
C GLU A 55 11.94 3.96 2.81
N GLY A 56 10.69 4.14 2.37
CA GLY A 56 10.06 3.35 1.31
C GLY A 56 9.10 2.26 1.82
N PRO A 57 8.47 1.52 0.88
CA PRO A 57 7.30 0.68 1.15
C PRO A 57 7.58 -0.53 2.07
N LEU A 58 8.84 -0.94 2.20
CA LEU A 58 9.26 -2.02 3.11
C LEU A 58 9.02 -1.67 4.56
N TYR A 59 9.08 -0.41 4.94
CA TYR A 59 8.94 0.02 6.33
C TYR A 59 7.49 0.31 6.71
N VAL A 60 6.55 0.11 5.78
CA VAL A 60 5.13 0.25 6.06
C VAL A 60 4.70 -0.91 6.94
N THR A 61 4.06 -0.58 8.06
CA THR A 61 3.56 -1.55 9.02
C THR A 61 2.05 -1.64 8.99
N ARG A 62 1.50 -2.74 9.51
CA ARG A 62 0.05 -2.91 9.67
C ARG A 62 -0.58 -1.78 10.51
N GLY A 63 0.13 -1.27 11.51
CA GLY A 63 -0.32 -0.13 12.32
C GLY A 63 -0.47 1.16 11.50
N MET A 64 0.46 1.44 10.57
CA MET A 64 0.35 2.58 9.66
C MET A 64 -0.85 2.46 8.72
N VAL A 65 -1.06 1.25 8.17
CA VAL A 65 -2.25 0.96 7.35
C VAL A 65 -3.52 1.21 8.16
N GLN A 66 -3.54 0.79 9.42
CA GLN A 66 -4.69 0.98 10.28
C GLN A 66 -4.94 2.46 10.62
N GLN A 67 -3.89 3.21 10.88
CA GLN A 67 -3.98 4.64 11.16
C GLN A 67 -4.49 5.43 9.95
N TRP A 68 -4.09 5.03 8.73
CA TRP A 68 -4.46 5.73 7.50
C TRP A 68 -5.86 5.36 6.99
N TRP A 69 -6.25 4.09 7.12
CA TRP A 69 -7.44 3.55 6.46
C TRP A 69 -8.48 2.96 7.44
N GLY A 70 -8.23 3.02 8.75
CA GLY A 70 -9.08 2.44 9.79
C GLY A 70 -8.74 0.98 10.10
N SER A 71 -9.59 0.25 10.83
CA SER A 71 -9.39 -1.19 11.05
C SER A 71 -9.95 -2.01 9.89
N PRO A 72 -9.32 -3.15 9.52
CA PRO A 72 -9.91 -4.05 8.55
C PRO A 72 -11.03 -4.78 9.30
N GLU A 73 -12.28 -4.43 8.99
CA GLU A 73 -13.45 -5.17 9.48
C GLU A 73 -13.51 -6.56 8.85
#